data_AF-A0A8T0DRA0-F1
#
_entry.id   AF-A0A8T0DRA0-F1
#
_cell.length_a   1.000
_cell.length_b   1.000
_cell.length_c   1.000
_cell.angle_alpha   90.00
_cell.angle_beta   90.00
_cell.angle_gamma   90.00
#
_symmetry.space_group_name_H-M   'P 1'
#
loop_
_entity.id
_entity.type
_entity.pdbx_description
1 polymer ?
#
loop_
_entity_poly.entity_id
_entity_poly.type
_entity_poly.pdbx_seq_one_letter_code
_entity_poly.pdbx_strand_id
1 'polypeptide(L)'
;MARHIVDQAFRYIFSTAAHLAPSVDISCSPKDTIRETLRSGRPELGTDPENATYSPLAGRGHGLPLSRLYTRYVNGDLRLISVEGYGMTAFIYLKRLPEATNELLPIFSRTSRTIYEHQEGECDWITGRGFH
;
A
#
# COMPACT_ATOMS: atom_id res chain seq x y z
N MET A 1 17.55 22.37 -7.34
CA MET A 1 17.04 21.25 -8.14
C MET A 1 16.73 19.96 -7.36
N ALA A 2 17.05 19.82 -6.06
CA ALA A 2 16.77 18.60 -5.29
C ALA A 2 15.33 18.46 -4.75
N ARG A 3 14.57 19.56 -4.70
CA ARG A 3 13.21 19.60 -4.13
C ARG A 3 12.15 18.88 -4.99
N HIS A 4 12.43 18.74 -6.29
CA HIS A 4 11.49 18.18 -7.28
C HIS A 4 11.37 16.64 -7.20
N ILE A 5 12.44 15.95 -6.78
CA ILE A 5 12.48 14.47 -6.78
C ILE A 5 11.68 13.90 -5.61
N VAL A 6 11.74 14.55 -4.44
CA VAL A 6 11.03 14.10 -3.23
C VAL A 6 9.53 14.27 -3.40
N ASP A 7 9.09 15.41 -3.92
CA ASP A 7 7.68 15.68 -4.20
C ASP A 7 7.11 14.73 -5.27
N GLN A 8 7.90 14.40 -6.30
CA GLN A 8 7.51 13.48 -7.36
C GLN A 8 7.47 12.02 -6.88
N ALA A 9 8.41 11.61 -6.04
CA ALA A 9 8.40 10.29 -5.42
C ALA A 9 7.20 10.11 -4.49
N PHE A 10 6.85 11.14 -3.71
CA PHE A 10 5.69 11.10 -2.83
C PHE A 10 4.38 10.97 -3.61
N ARG A 11 4.23 11.72 -4.72
CA ARG A 11 3.06 11.64 -5.61
C ARG A 11 2.95 10.30 -6.36
N TYR A 12 4.06 9.64 -6.68
CA TYR A 12 4.07 8.41 -7.47
C TYR A 12 3.96 7.13 -6.64
N ILE A 13 4.45 7.14 -5.38
CA ILE A 13 4.49 5.95 -4.52
C ILE A 13 3.26 5.86 -3.60
N PHE A 14 2.64 7.00 -3.25
CA PHE A 14 1.66 7.05 -2.15
C PHE A 14 0.25 7.50 -2.53
N SER A 15 0.05 8.00 -3.75
CA SER A 15 -1.28 8.30 -4.30
C SER A 15 -1.66 7.20 -5.29
N THR A 16 -2.56 6.29 -4.90
CA THR A 16 -3.18 5.31 -5.79
C THR A 16 -4.15 5.92 -6.80
N ALA A 17 -4.24 7.25 -6.92
CA ALA A 17 -4.98 7.89 -7.99
C ALA A 17 -4.10 7.95 -9.24
N ALA A 18 -4.39 7.06 -10.19
CA ALA A 18 -4.08 7.32 -11.58
C ALA A 18 -4.52 8.75 -11.92
N HIS A 19 -3.67 9.45 -12.64
CA HIS A 19 -3.88 10.79 -13.13
C HIS A 19 -5.19 10.89 -13.93
N LEU A 20 -6.32 11.16 -13.27
CA LEU A 20 -7.61 11.45 -13.89
C LEU A 20 -8.20 12.67 -13.18
N ALA A 21 -7.81 13.85 -13.66
CA ALA A 21 -8.66 15.02 -13.56
C ALA A 21 -9.92 14.77 -14.43
N PRO A 22 -11.11 15.21 -14.01
CA PRO A 22 -12.36 14.82 -14.66
C PRO A 22 -12.65 15.68 -15.88
N SER A 23 -13.12 15.07 -16.96
CA SER A 23 -14.21 15.63 -17.75
C SER A 23 -15.30 14.57 -17.82
N VAL A 24 -16.31 14.77 -16.99
CA VAL A 24 -17.61 14.11 -17.11
C VAL A 24 -18.14 14.44 -18.48
N ASP A 25 -18.46 13.42 -19.29
CA ASP A 25 -19.59 13.52 -20.22
C ASP A 25 -20.27 12.15 -20.33
N ILE A 26 -21.56 12.18 -19.99
CA ILE A 26 -22.48 11.05 -19.96
C ILE A 26 -22.80 10.66 -21.42
N SER A 27 -22.43 9.46 -21.85
CA SER A 27 -23.29 8.64 -22.72
C SER A 27 -22.77 7.21 -22.88
N CYS A 28 -23.62 6.24 -22.54
CA CYS A 28 -23.45 4.84 -22.92
C CYS A 28 -23.62 4.68 -24.44
N SER A 29 -22.80 3.83 -25.07
CA SER A 29 -23.35 2.81 -25.98
C SER A 29 -22.38 1.64 -26.23
N PRO A 30 -22.88 0.39 -26.39
CA PRO A 30 -22.10 -0.85 -26.42
C PRO A 30 -21.81 -1.36 -27.84
N LYS A 31 -20.66 -2.07 -28.03
CA LYS A 31 -20.20 -2.95 -29.14
C LYS A 31 -18.68 -2.74 -29.29
N ASP A 32 -17.74 -3.70 -29.30
CA ASP A 32 -17.72 -5.10 -29.74
C ASP A 32 -16.45 -5.85 -29.25
N THR A 33 -16.61 -7.16 -29.03
CA THR A 33 -15.76 -8.29 -29.48
C THR A 33 -14.31 -8.51 -28.99
N ILE A 34 -14.13 -9.70 -28.40
CA ILE A 34 -12.90 -10.39 -27.94
C ILE A 34 -11.93 -10.72 -29.10
N ARG A 35 -10.63 -10.40 -28.96
CA ARG A 35 -9.51 -11.14 -29.59
C ARG A 35 -8.24 -11.13 -28.73
N GLU A 36 -7.77 -12.32 -28.36
CA GLU A 36 -6.44 -12.61 -27.83
C GLU A 36 -5.34 -12.38 -28.88
N THR A 37 -4.27 -11.67 -28.52
CA THR A 37 -2.95 -11.84 -29.16
C THR A 37 -1.83 -11.62 -28.16
N LEU A 38 -1.09 -12.70 -27.90
CA LEU A 38 0.17 -12.75 -27.17
C LEU A 38 1.28 -12.07 -28.01
N ARG A 39 1.91 -11.01 -27.51
CA ARG A 39 3.28 -10.61 -27.93
C ARG A 39 4.02 -9.89 -26.80
N SER A 40 5.15 -10.50 -26.44
CA SER A 40 6.26 -9.90 -25.70
C SER A 40 6.74 -8.62 -26.39
N GLY A 41 6.88 -7.53 -25.64
CA GLY A 41 7.42 -6.25 -26.10
C GLY A 41 7.21 -5.17 -25.04
N ARG A 42 8.24 -4.35 -24.78
CA ARG A 42 8.24 -3.20 -23.85
C ARG A 42 6.93 -2.41 -23.85
N PRO A 43 6.44 -1.92 -22.69
CA PRO A 43 5.43 -0.87 -22.70
C PRO A 43 6.09 0.44 -23.13
N GLU A 44 6.07 0.69 -24.44
CA GLU A 44 6.24 2.02 -25.03
C GLU A 44 5.07 2.88 -24.55
N LEU A 45 5.41 4.09 -24.09
CA LEU A 45 4.50 5.09 -23.55
C LEU A 45 3.57 5.62 -24.66
N GLY A 46 2.47 4.91 -24.92
CA GLY A 46 1.40 5.35 -25.82
C GLY A 46 0.47 6.33 -25.12
N THR A 47 0.45 7.57 -25.59
CA THR A 47 -0.50 8.64 -25.24
C THR A 47 -1.83 8.44 -25.97
N ASP A 48 -2.55 7.37 -25.66
CA ASP A 48 -3.87 7.08 -26.23
C ASP A 48 -4.92 7.11 -25.10
N PRO A 49 -5.74 8.18 -24.98
CA PRO A 49 -6.65 8.38 -23.85
C PRO A 49 -7.80 7.37 -23.80
N GLU A 50 -8.15 6.72 -24.93
CA GLU A 50 -9.14 5.63 -24.96
C GLU A 50 -8.64 4.30 -24.38
N ASN A 51 -7.33 4.16 -24.18
CA ASN A 51 -6.72 2.93 -23.69
C ASN A 51 -5.93 3.17 -22.40
N ALA A 52 -6.41 4.11 -21.57
CA ALA A 52 -6.01 4.30 -20.17
C ALA A 52 -6.26 3.00 -19.42
N THR A 53 -5.35 2.07 -19.66
CA THR A 53 -5.32 0.70 -19.22
C THR A 53 -5.41 0.80 -17.72
N TYR A 54 -6.55 0.40 -17.18
CA TYR A 54 -6.82 0.29 -15.75
C TYR A 54 -5.56 -0.28 -15.09
N SER A 55 -4.73 0.61 -14.54
CA SER A 55 -3.59 0.16 -13.77
C SER A 55 -4.22 -0.57 -12.59
N PRO A 56 -3.91 -1.86 -12.37
CA PRO A 56 -4.57 -2.63 -11.33
C PRO A 56 -4.46 -1.85 -10.03
N LEU A 57 -5.60 -1.63 -9.35
CA LEU A 57 -5.67 -0.89 -8.08
C LEU A 57 -4.73 -1.46 -7.01
N ALA A 58 -4.29 -2.72 -7.20
CA ALA A 58 -3.21 -3.36 -6.47
C ALA A 58 -1.87 -3.27 -7.24
N GLY A 59 -0.95 -2.48 -6.68
CA GLY A 59 0.44 -2.35 -7.15
C GLY A 59 1.44 -3.15 -6.32
N ARG A 60 2.59 -2.54 -5.98
CA ARG A 60 3.76 -3.15 -5.31
C ARG A 60 3.51 -3.77 -3.92
N GLY A 61 2.35 -3.57 -3.31
CA GLY A 61 2.01 -4.12 -1.98
C GLY A 61 2.50 -3.30 -0.78
N HIS A 62 3.00 -2.07 -0.98
CA HIS A 62 3.41 -1.19 0.13
C HIS A 62 2.26 -0.39 0.76
N GLY A 63 1.06 -0.40 0.16
CA GLY A 63 -0.07 0.41 0.62
C GLY A 63 -0.41 0.14 2.08
N LEU A 64 -0.70 -1.11 2.44
CA LEU A 64 -1.08 -1.48 3.80
C LEU A 64 -0.01 -1.17 4.88
N PRO A 65 1.25 -1.62 4.75
CA PRO A 65 2.26 -1.33 5.77
C PRO A 65 2.51 0.18 5.89
N LEU A 66 2.44 0.93 4.79
CA LEU A 66 2.60 2.37 4.82
C LEU A 66 1.41 3.10 5.43
N SER A 67 0.17 2.73 5.08
CA SER A 67 -1.03 3.27 5.73
C SER A 67 -1.00 3.05 7.24
N ARG A 68 -0.47 1.90 7.69
CA ARG A 68 -0.24 1.64 9.11
C ARG A 68 0.84 2.55 9.71
N LEU A 69 1.91 2.87 8.98
CA LEU A 69 2.91 3.85 9.46
C LEU A 69 2.30 5.26 9.60
N TYR A 70 1.49 5.71 8.64
CA TYR A 70 0.83 7.03 8.71
C TYR A 70 -0.07 7.17 9.93
N THR A 71 -0.86 6.14 10.23
CA THR A 71 -1.74 6.17 11.40
C THR A 71 -0.92 6.14 12.69
N ARG A 72 0.16 5.34 12.76
CA ARG A 72 1.03 5.28 13.94
C ARG A 72 1.85 6.55 14.18
N TYR A 73 2.22 7.27 13.12
CA TYR A 73 2.93 8.55 13.23
C TYR A 73 2.19 9.51 14.17
N VAL A 74 0.86 9.55 14.10
CA VAL A 74 -0.02 10.41 14.91
C VAL A 74 -0.58 9.69 16.16
N ASN A 75 0.18 8.74 16.71
CA ASN A 75 -0.21 7.85 17.81
C ASN A 75 -1.54 7.06 17.59
N GLY A 76 -1.94 6.85 16.34
CA GLY A 76 -3.07 6.00 15.97
C GLY A 76 -2.69 4.53 15.74
N ASP A 77 -3.58 3.77 15.12
CA ASP A 77 -3.33 2.40 14.67
C ASP A 77 -4.25 2.01 13.50
N LEU A 78 -3.82 1.03 12.70
CA LEU A 78 -4.62 0.45 11.60
C LEU A 78 -4.69 -1.07 11.77
N ARG A 79 -5.90 -1.60 11.94
CA ARG A 79 -6.17 -3.03 12.11
C ARG A 79 -7.03 -3.58 10.98
N LEU A 80 -6.71 -4.80 10.56
CA LEU A 80 -7.50 -5.55 9.59
C LEU A 80 -8.09 -6.78 10.27
N ILE A 81 -9.36 -7.04 9.97
CA ILE A 81 -10.06 -8.26 10.35
C ILE A 81 -10.56 -8.88 9.05
N SER A 82 -10.24 -10.14 8.80
CA SER A 82 -10.68 -10.88 7.63
C SER A 82 -11.52 -12.06 8.07
N VAL A 83 -12.63 -12.28 7.37
CA VAL A 83 -13.48 -13.46 7.53
C VAL A 83 -13.52 -14.14 6.16
N GLU A 84 -12.93 -15.33 6.09
CA GLU A 84 -12.86 -16.11 4.85
C GLU A 84 -14.27 -16.40 4.32
N GLY A 85 -14.49 -16.18 3.02
CA GLY A 85 -15.79 -16.33 2.37
C GLY A 85 -16.78 -15.18 2.56
N TYR A 86 -16.49 -14.18 3.42
CA TYR A 86 -17.36 -13.01 3.63
C TYR A 86 -16.69 -11.70 3.19
N GLY A 87 -15.43 -11.49 3.57
CA GLY A 87 -14.67 -10.30 3.20
C GLY A 87 -13.71 -9.81 4.27
N MET A 88 -13.31 -8.55 4.15
CA MET A 88 -12.34 -7.91 5.04
C MET A 88 -12.86 -6.56 5.53
N THR A 89 -12.59 -6.24 6.79
CA THR A 89 -12.89 -4.94 7.40
C THR A 89 -11.60 -4.30 7.89
N ALA A 90 -11.43 -3.01 7.61
CA ALA A 90 -10.30 -2.20 8.05
C ALA A 90 -10.76 -1.15 9.07
N PHE A 91 -10.08 -1.09 10.21
CA PHE A 91 -10.33 -0.12 11.28
C PHE A 91 -9.14 0.82 11.43
N ILE A 92 -9.40 2.12 11.40
CA ILE A 92 -8.42 3.18 11.65
C ILE A 92 -8.77 3.84 12.98
N TYR A 93 -7.81 3.81 13.91
CA TYR A 93 -7.93 4.44 15.21
C TYR A 93 -7.07 5.70 15.23
N LEU A 94 -7.69 6.85 15.49
CA LEU A 94 -7.00 8.14 15.63
C LEU A 94 -7.34 8.76 16.98
N LYS A 95 -6.48 9.67 17.43
CA LYS A 95 -6.74 10.47 18.62
C LYS A 95 -7.80 11.51 18.29
N ARG A 96 -8.75 11.70 19.21
CA ARG A 96 -9.81 12.70 19.08
C ARG A 96 -9.29 14.12 19.32
N LEU A 97 -8.35 14.26 20.25
CA LEU A 97 -7.81 15.54 20.69
C LEU A 97 -6.42 15.77 20.06
N PRO A 98 -6.13 16.97 19.54
CA PRO A 98 -4.85 17.27 18.89
C PRO A 98 -3.68 17.19 19.87
N GLU A 99 -3.86 17.53 21.15
CA GLU A 99 -2.81 17.47 22.17
C GLU A 99 -2.34 16.04 22.47
N ALA A 100 -3.21 15.06 22.23
CA ALA A 100 -2.88 13.64 22.36
C ALA A 100 -2.23 13.06 21.09
N THR A 101 -2.17 13.85 20.01
CA THR A 101 -1.67 13.46 18.68
C THR A 101 -0.19 13.79 18.56
N ASN A 102 0.65 13.07 19.31
CA ASN A 102 2.09 13.29 19.28
C ASN A 102 2.76 12.44 18.19
N GLU A 103 3.91 12.92 17.72
CA GLU A 103 4.69 12.21 16.71
C GLU A 103 5.35 10.97 17.33
N LEU A 104 5.15 9.80 16.72
CA LEU A 104 5.84 8.57 17.10
C LEU A 104 7.09 8.37 16.25
N LEU A 105 8.21 8.87 16.74
CA LEU A 105 9.50 8.76 16.05
C LEU A 105 10.31 7.54 16.54
N PRO A 106 10.99 6.81 15.64
CA PRO A 106 11.92 5.76 16.05
C PRO A 106 13.14 6.39 16.73
N ILE A 107 13.46 5.92 17.94
CA ILE A 107 14.64 6.35 18.69
C ILE A 107 15.69 5.26 18.62
N PHE A 108 16.87 5.60 18.12
CA PHE A 108 18.01 4.70 18.19
C PHE A 108 18.64 4.75 19.59
N SER A 109 18.62 3.63 20.30
CA SER A 109 19.11 3.46 21.66
C SER A 109 19.88 2.14 21.81
N ARG A 110 20.40 1.88 23.01
CA ARG A 110 21.02 0.58 23.32
C ARG A 110 20.04 -0.58 23.13
N THR A 111 18.75 -0.40 23.41
CA THR A 111 17.73 -1.44 23.27
C THR A 111 17.26 -1.61 21.82
N SER A 112 17.30 -0.57 20.98
CA SER A 112 17.04 -0.77 19.54
C SER A 112 18.21 -1.46 18.85
N ARG A 113 19.45 -1.21 19.30
CA ARG A 113 20.66 -1.86 18.77
C ARG A 113 20.61 -3.38 18.90
N THR A 114 20.13 -3.89 20.04
CA THR A 114 20.01 -5.34 20.25
C THR A 114 19.08 -6.00 19.23
N ILE A 115 18.04 -5.32 18.73
CA ILE A 115 17.14 -5.85 17.69
C ILE A 115 17.91 -6.15 16.39
N TYR A 116 18.93 -5.35 16.06
CA TYR A 116 19.76 -5.56 14.87
C TYR A 116 20.91 -6.54 15.08
N GLU A 117 21.39 -6.66 16.32
CA GLU A 117 22.52 -7.55 16.68
C GLU A 117 22.08 -8.95 17.10
N HIS A 118 20.79 -9.17 17.39
CA HIS A 118 20.28 -10.46 17.85
C HIS A 118 20.41 -11.52 16.73
N GLN A 119 21.30 -12.49 16.92
CA GLN A 119 21.31 -13.73 16.13
C GLN A 119 20.09 -14.56 16.54
N GLU A 120 19.34 -15.09 15.57
CA GLU A 120 18.02 -15.71 15.76
C GLU A 120 17.87 -16.47 17.08
N GLY A 121 16.89 -16.05 17.90
CA GLY A 121 16.59 -16.69 19.17
C GLY A 121 15.98 -18.06 18.97
N GLU A 122 16.22 -18.94 19.93
CA GLU A 122 15.60 -20.26 20.03
C GLU A 122 14.08 -20.15 19.85
N CYS A 123 13.48 -21.11 19.13
CA CYS A 123 12.05 -21.10 18.89
C CYS A 123 11.29 -21.37 20.20
N ASP A 124 10.68 -20.34 20.79
CA ASP A 124 9.88 -20.45 22.03
C ASP A 124 8.64 -21.36 21.89
N TRP A 125 8.24 -21.73 20.66
CA TRP A 125 7.05 -22.53 20.38
C TRP A 125 7.39 -23.91 19.83
N ILE A 126 6.66 -24.94 20.29
CA ILE A 126 6.73 -26.27 19.71
C ILE A 126 6.25 -26.25 18.25
N THR A 127 7.08 -26.76 17.34
CA THR A 127 6.67 -27.05 15.95
C THR A 127 6.30 -28.53 15.89
N GLY A 128 5.12 -28.87 15.38
CA GLY A 128 4.50 -30.20 15.47
C GLY A 128 5.19 -31.34 14.71
N ARG A 129 6.48 -31.59 14.93
CA ARG A 129 7.23 -32.76 14.43
C ARG A 129 7.13 -33.95 15.39
N GLY A 130 5.91 -34.34 15.76
CA GLY A 130 5.69 -35.35 16.80
C GLY A 130 4.46 -36.25 16.63
N PHE A 131 3.82 -36.27 15.46
CA PHE A 131 2.74 -37.22 15.17
C PHE A 131 3.00 -37.89 13.83
N HIS A 132 3.71 -39.02 13.87
CA HIS A 132 3.76 -39.98 12.78
C HIS A 132 3.82 -41.40 13.33
#